data_AF-P84813-F1
#
_entry.id   AF-P84813-F1
#
_cell.length_a   1.000
_cell.length_b   1.000
_cell.length_c   1.000
_cell.angle_alpha   90.00
_cell.angle_beta   90.00
_cell.angle_gamma   90.00
#
_symmetry.space_group_name_H-M   'P 1'
#
loop_
_entity.id
_entity.type
_entity.pdbx_description
1 polymer ?
#
loop_
_entity_poly.entity_id
_entity_poly.type
_entity_poly.pdbx_seq_one_letter_code
_entity_poly.pdbx_strand_id
1 'polypeptide(L)' 'DICTNCCAGTKGCNTTSANGAFICEGQSDPKKPKACPLNCDPHIAYA' A
#
# COMPACT_ATOMS: atom_id res chain seq x y z
N ASP A 1 -1.51 -3.53 13.07
CA ASP A 1 -2.03 -3.67 11.70
C ASP A 1 -1.81 -2.41 10.89
N ILE A 2 -1.28 -2.57 9.68
CA ILE A 2 -1.13 -1.46 8.73
C ILE A 2 -2.49 -1.20 8.09
N CYS A 3 -2.98 0.04 8.14
CA CYS A 3 -4.11 0.46 7.33
C CYS A 3 -3.56 1.18 6.10
N THR A 4 -3.44 0.46 5.00
CA THR A 4 -3.04 1.04 3.72
C THR A 4 -3.74 0.31 2.58
N ASN A 5 -3.65 0.87 1.38
CA ASN A 5 -4.04 0.24 0.14
C ASN A 5 -2.98 0.57 -0.93
N CYS A 6 -3.01 -0.14 -2.06
CA CYS A 6 -2.03 0.08 -3.13
C CYS A 6 -1.96 1.54 -3.61
N CYS A 7 -3.09 2.26 -3.64
CA CYS A 7 -3.12 3.64 -4.08
C CYS A 7 -2.34 4.54 -3.11
N ALA A 8 -2.63 4.42 -1.81
CA ALA A 8 -2.03 5.22 -0.75
C ALA A 8 -0.60 4.78 -0.38
N GLY A 9 -0.22 3.53 -0.69
CA GLY A 9 1.13 3.01 -0.46
C GLY A 9 2.19 3.80 -1.20
N THR A 10 3.38 3.94 -0.61
CA THR A 10 4.50 4.69 -1.19
C THR A 10 5.12 3.98 -2.37
N LYS A 11 5.32 4.70 -3.47
CA LYS A 11 6.04 4.18 -4.64
C LYS A 11 7.46 3.76 -4.27
N GLY A 12 7.89 2.58 -4.73
CA GLY A 12 9.12 1.91 -4.33
C GLY A 12 9.00 0.99 -3.11
N CYS A 13 7.84 0.96 -2.43
CA CYS A 13 7.57 0.04 -1.31
C CYS A 13 6.61 -1.07 -1.76
N ASN A 14 6.92 -2.31 -1.37
CA ASN A 14 6.15 -3.49 -1.73
C ASN A 14 5.26 -3.90 -0.57
N THR A 15 3.96 -3.85 -0.80
CA THR A 15 2.99 -4.36 0.16
C THR A 15 2.84 -5.87 0.02
N THR A 16 2.83 -6.58 1.14
CA THR A 16 2.70 -8.03 1.20
C THR A 16 1.61 -8.43 2.18
N SER A 17 1.01 -9.60 1.95
CA SER A 17 0.02 -10.16 2.85
C SER A 17 0.66 -10.87 4.04
N ALA A 18 -0.16 -11.29 5.01
CA ALA A 18 0.30 -11.98 6.21
C ALA A 18 1.07 -13.29 5.91
N ASN A 19 0.86 -13.91 4.74
CA ASN A 19 1.57 -15.12 4.32
C ASN A 19 2.88 -14.83 3.54
N GLY A 20 3.26 -13.56 3.39
CA GLY A 20 4.44 -13.13 2.64
C GLY A 20 4.21 -12.96 1.13
N ALA A 21 3.01 -13.21 0.61
CA ALA A 21 2.70 -12.97 -0.80
C ALA A 21 2.70 -11.47 -1.13
N PHE A 22 3.36 -11.11 -2.22
CA PHE A 22 3.33 -9.76 -2.79
C PHE A 22 1.90 -9.40 -3.24
N ILE A 23 1.43 -8.22 -2.82
CA ILE A 23 0.13 -7.66 -3.22
C ILE A 23 0.33 -6.63 -4.32
N CYS A 24 1.10 -5.58 -4.06
CA CYS A 24 1.38 -4.51 -5.01
C CYS A 24 2.54 -3.62 -4.55
N GLU A 25 3.16 -2.91 -5.49
CA GLU A 25 3.98 -1.75 -5.17
C GLU A 25 3.07 -0.54 -4.94
N GLY A 26 3.40 0.28 -3.94
CA GLY A 26 2.66 1.51 -3.68
C GLY A 26 2.62 2.45 -4.88
N GLN A 27 1.54 3.20 -5.02
CA GLN A 27 1.32 4.11 -6.17
C GLN A 27 1.46 5.60 -5.81
N SER A 28 1.52 5.92 -4.52
CA SER A 28 1.64 7.29 -4.02
C SER A 28 3.07 7.78 -4.16
N ASP A 29 3.27 8.80 -4.97
CA ASP A 29 4.57 9.46 -5.10
C ASP A 29 4.67 10.58 -4.05
N PRO A 30 5.63 10.54 -3.11
CA PRO A 30 5.82 11.60 -2.12
C PRO A 30 6.06 12.98 -2.74
N LYS A 31 6.58 13.05 -3.98
CA LYS A 31 6.83 14.29 -4.72
C LYS A 31 5.59 14.78 -5.49
N LYS A 32 4.61 13.91 -5.71
CA LYS A 32 3.37 14.22 -6.43
C LYS A 32 2.17 13.60 -5.69
N PRO A 33 1.66 14.27 -4.65
CA PRO A 33 0.56 13.74 -3.84
C PRO A 33 -0.65 13.41 -4.72
N LYS A 34 -1.13 12.17 -4.60
CA LYS A 34 -2.35 11.68 -5.26
C LYS A 34 -3.44 11.55 -4.21
N ALA A 35 -4.65 12.01 -4.56
CA ALA A 35 -5.83 11.70 -3.75
C ALA A 35 -6.15 10.20 -3.89
N CYS A 36 -6.05 9.46 -2.80
CA CYS A 36 -6.39 8.05 -2.72
C CYS A 36 -7.49 7.86 -1.68
N PRO A 37 -8.38 6.85 -1.86
CA PRO A 37 -9.28 6.46 -0.79
C PRO A 37 -8.49 6.05 0.46
N LEU A 38 -9.00 6.39 1.64
CA LEU A 38 -8.38 6.07 2.93
C LEU A 38 -8.89 4.75 3.51
N ASN A 39 -9.22 3.78 2.64
CA ASN A 39 -9.63 2.45 3.06
C ASN A 39 -8.41 1.59 3.39
N CYS A 40 -8.56 0.71 4.38
CA CYS A 40 -7.58 -0.33 4.68
C CYS A 40 -7.88 -1.53 3.78
N ASP A 41 -6.88 -2.00 3.01
CA ASP A 41 -6.97 -3.26 2.29
C ASP A 41 -6.69 -4.41 3.28
N PRO A 42 -7.66 -5.29 3.57
CA PRO A 42 -7.48 -6.38 4.54
C PRO A 42 -6.46 -7.43 4.08
N HIS A 43 -6.06 -7.41 2.81
CA HIS A 43 -5.03 -8.32 2.29
C HIS A 43 -3.61 -7.82 2.54
N ILE A 44 -3.43 -6.54 2.90
CA ILE A 44 -2.11 -5.97 3.17
C ILE A 44 -1.80 -6.09 4.66
N ALA A 45 -0.71 -6.78 5.00
CA ALA A 45 -0.21 -6.90 6.36
C ALA A 45 1.11 -6.15 6.58
N TYR A 46 1.94 -6.03 5.54
CA TYR A 46 3.24 -5.36 5.57
C TYR A 46 3.45 -4.49 4.32
N ALA A 47 4.36 -3.51 4.39
CA ALA A 47 4.71 -2.57 3.31
C ALA A 47 6.22 -2.27 3.27
#